data_AF-A0AA89LT81-F1
#
_entry.id   AF-A0AA89LT81-F1
#
_cell.length_a   1.000
_cell.length_b   1.000
_cell.length_c   1.000
_cell.angle_alpha   90.00
_cell.angle_beta   90.00
_cell.angle_gamma   90.00
#
_symmetry.space_group_name_H-M   'P 1'
#
loop_
_entity.id
_entity.type
_entity.pdbx_description
1 polymer ?
#
loop_
_entity_poly.entity_id
_entity_poly.type
_entity_poly.pdbx_seq_one_letter_code
_entity_poly.pdbx_strand_id
1 'polypeptide(L)' 'MLSPHEFATLLLVKDAPDQADMDRDELDALLERQLVKLEALGSGKKYCVTEIGDAALRSIKLRYS' A
#
# COMPACT_ATOMS: atom_id res chain seq x y z
N MET A 1 -0.74 -14.48 2.63
CA MET A 1 0.19 -14.00 1.57
C MET A 1 -0.48 -12.86 0.83
N LEU A 2 0.26 -11.89 0.29
CA LEU A 2 -0.34 -10.84 -0.56
C LEU A 2 -0.81 -11.46 -1.88
N SER A 3 -2.03 -11.15 -2.30
CA SER A 3 -2.48 -11.41 -3.67
C SER A 3 -1.72 -10.50 -4.66
N PRO A 4 -1.66 -10.86 -5.96
CA PRO A 4 -1.06 -9.98 -6.96
C PRO A 4 -1.70 -8.58 -7.01
N HIS A 5 -3.01 -8.49 -6.77
CA HIS A 5 -3.75 -7.23 -6.74
C HIS A 5 -3.40 -6.40 -5.52
N GLU A 6 -3.40 -6.98 -4.32
CA GLU A 6 -2.96 -6.27 -3.10
C GLU A 6 -1.52 -5.77 -3.23
N PHE A 7 -0.64 -6.55 -3.86
CA PHE A 7 0.73 -6.13 -4.11
C PHE A 7 0.83 -4.97 -5.10
N ALA A 8 0.06 -5.01 -6.19
CA ALA A 8 -0.02 -3.90 -7.14
C ALA A 8 -0.55 -2.63 -6.46
N THR A 9 -1.62 -2.73 -5.67
CA THR A 9 -2.16 -1.63 -4.87
C THR A 9 -1.10 -1.08 -3.92
N LEU A 10 -0.36 -1.94 -3.21
CA LEU A 10 0.71 -1.50 -2.29
C LEU A 10 1.85 -0.75 -3.01
N LEU A 11 2.22 -1.18 -4.23
CA LEU A 11 3.17 -0.46 -5.09
C LEU A 11 2.61 0.90 -5.52
N LEU A 12 1.33 0.96 -5.91
CA LEU A 12 0.68 2.21 -6.31
C LEU A 12 0.58 3.19 -5.14
N VAL A 13 0.27 2.74 -3.91
CA VAL A 13 0.30 3.62 -2.73
C VAL A 13 1.71 4.17 -2.51
N LYS A 14 2.75 3.39 -2.79
CA LYS A 14 4.14 3.84 -2.61
C LYS A 14 4.56 4.88 -3.65
N ASP A 15 4.31 4.59 -4.93
CA ASP A 15 4.82 5.37 -6.05
C ASP A 15 3.89 6.53 -6.45
N ALA A 16 2.58 6.39 -6.18
CA ALA A 16 1.54 7.33 -6.56
C ALA A 16 0.37 7.37 -5.54
N PRO A 17 0.60 7.81 -4.28
CA PRO A 17 -0.37 7.75 -3.18
C PRO A 17 -1.64 8.61 -3.34
N ASP A 18 -1.69 9.48 -4.35
CA ASP A 18 -2.82 10.38 -4.62
C ASP A 18 -3.69 9.89 -5.80
N GLN A 19 -3.52 8.64 -6.23
CA GLN A 19 -4.34 8.06 -7.30
C GLN A 19 -5.78 7.84 -6.84
N ALA A 20 -6.73 8.40 -7.60
CA ALA A 20 -8.15 8.29 -7.31
C ALA A 20 -8.74 6.91 -7.65
N ASP A 21 -8.04 6.11 -8.46
CA ASP A 21 -8.53 4.85 -9.05
C ASP A 21 -8.08 3.60 -8.26
N MET A 22 -7.65 3.79 -7.01
CA MET A 22 -7.24 2.67 -6.16
C MET A 22 -8.45 1.95 -5.60
N ASP A 23 -8.45 0.62 -5.74
CA ASP A 23 -9.53 -0.23 -5.26
C ASP A 23 -9.60 -0.19 -3.72
N ARG A 24 -10.81 0.06 -3.20
CA ARG A 24 -11.06 0.25 -1.77
C ARG A 24 -10.99 -1.07 -1.03
N ASP A 25 -11.36 -2.19 -1.65
CA ASP A 25 -11.35 -3.48 -0.99
C ASP A 25 -9.90 -3.94 -0.72
N GLU A 26 -8.99 -3.75 -1.69
CA GLU A 26 -7.56 -3.97 -1.48
C GLU A 26 -6.95 -2.97 -0.48
N LEU A 27 -7.33 -1.69 -0.54
CA LEU A 27 -6.84 -0.70 0.42
C LEU A 27 -7.26 -1.02 1.86
N ASP A 28 -8.49 -1.49 2.05
CA ASP A 28 -8.99 -1.91 3.36
C ASP A 28 -8.24 -3.16 3.84
N ALA A 29 -8.01 -4.15 2.99
CA ALA A 29 -7.19 -5.31 3.32
C ALA A 29 -5.74 -4.93 3.69
N LEU A 30 -5.13 -3.97 2.99
CA LEU A 30 -3.80 -3.46 3.29
C LEU A 30 -3.75 -2.67 4.61
N LEU A 31 -4.82 -1.93 4.94
CA LEU A 31 -4.99 -1.24 6.22
C LEU A 31 -5.12 -2.23 7.37
N GLU A 32 -5.97 -3.25 7.24
CA GLU A 32 -6.14 -4.31 8.24
C GLU A 32 -4.81 -5.01 8.57
N ARG A 33 -3.97 -5.16 7.55
CA ARG A 33 -2.65 -5.79 7.65
C ARG A 33 -1.54 -4.82 8.04
N GLN A 34 -1.87 -3.55 8.29
CA GLN A 34 -0.94 -2.48 8.67
C GLN A 34 0.19 -2.26 7.66
N LEU A 35 -0.04 -2.60 6.39
CA LEU A 35 0.92 -2.37 5.29
C LEU A 35 0.81 -0.95 4.74
N VAL A 36 -0.37 -0.36 4.85
CA VAL A 36 -0.62 1.06 4.59
C VAL A 36 -1.29 1.68 5.82
N LYS A 37 -1.25 3.00 5.88
CA LYS A 37 -1.95 3.81 6.88
C LYS A 37 -2.68 4.95 6.19
N LEU A 38 -3.80 5.36 6.76
CA LEU A 38 -4.54 6.52 6.29
C LEU A 38 -4.14 7.74 7.12
N GLU A 39 -3.45 8.68 6.48
CA GLU A 39 -3.07 9.95 7.09
C GLU A 39 -4.09 11.04 6.74
N ALA A 40 -4.58 11.74 7.76
CA ALA A 40 -5.41 12.92 7.57
C ALA A 40 -4.48 14.12 7.31
N LEU A 41 -4.50 14.61 6.07
CA LEU A 41 -3.95 15.91 5.73
C LEU A 41 -5.02 16.97 5.98
N GLY A 42 -4.65 18.20 6.35
CA GLY A 42 -5.58 19.23 6.80
C GLY A 42 -6.80 19.49 5.89
N SER A 43 -6.76 19.08 4.62
CA SER A 43 -7.87 19.15 3.66
C SER A 43 -8.25 17.82 3.00
N GLY A 44 -7.73 16.66 3.45
CA GLY A 44 -7.96 15.37 2.78
C GLY A 44 -7.45 14.15 3.54
N LYS A 45 -7.62 12.97 2.95
CA LYS A 45 -7.05 11.72 3.46
C LYS A 45 -6.11 11.16 2.40
N LYS A 46 -4.95 10.67 2.82
CA LYS A 46 -3.93 10.10 1.96
C LYS A 46 -3.49 8.75 2.49
N TYR A 47 -3.37 7.77 1.61
CA TYR A 47 -2.79 6.48 1.96
C TYR A 47 -1.27 6.58 1.89
N CYS A 48 -0.60 6.11 2.92
CA CYS A 48 0.86 6.09 3.01
C CYS A 48 1.31 4.67 3.35
N VAL A 49 2.36 4.18 2.67
CA VAL A 49 2.95 2.88 3.00
C VAL A 49 3.62 2.96 4.38
N THR A 50 3.42 1.93 5.20
CA THR A 50 4.08 1.82 6.51
C THR A 50 5.48 1.23 6.36
N GLU A 51 6.27 1.25 7.43
CA GLU A 51 7.57 0.57 7.45
C GLU A 51 7.44 -0.94 7.17
N ILE A 52 6.37 -1.57 7.68
CA ILE A 52 6.05 -2.98 7.43
C ILE A 52 5.72 -3.21 5.95
N GLY A 53 4.93 -2.30 5.35
CA GLY A 53 4.62 -2.33 3.92
C GLY A 53 5.88 -2.20 3.05
N ASP A 54 6.80 -1.30 3.39
CA ASP A 54 8.05 -1.14 2.64
C ASP A 54 8.96 -2.38 2.77
N ALA A 55 9.04 -2.96 3.97
CA ALA A 55 9.76 -4.21 4.18
C ALA A 55 9.16 -5.38 3.39
N ALA A 56 7.82 -5.47 3.33
CA ALA A 56 7.11 -6.46 2.53
C ALA A 56 7.45 -6.31 1.03
N LEU A 57 7.40 -5.09 0.50
CA LEU A 57 7.78 -4.81 -0.89
C LEU A 57 9.23 -5.20 -1.19
N ARG A 58 10.18 -4.89 -0.27
CA ARG A 58 11.60 -5.25 -0.43
C ARG A 58 11.83 -6.75 -0.39
N SER A 59 11.15 -7.47 0.50
CA SER A 59 11.31 -8.93 0.64
C SER A 59 10.92 -9.69 -0.63
N ILE A 60 9.94 -9.16 -1.39
CA ILE A 60 9.50 -9.74 -2.66
C ILE A 60 10.50 -9.39 -3.77
N LYS A 61 11.00 -8.15 -3.79
CA LYS A 61 11.99 -7.70 -4.79
C LYS A 61 13.31 -8.48 -4.68
N LEU A 62 13.72 -8.86 -3.48
CA LEU A 62 14.90 -9.70 -3.21
C LEU A 62 14.73 -11.16 -3.63
N ARG A 63 13.51 -11.64 -3.89
CA ARG A 63 13.25 -13.04 -4.29
C ARG A 63 13.45 -13.30 -5.78
N TYR A 64 13.69 -12.26 -6.57
CA TYR A 64 13.86 -12.30 -8.02
C TYR A 64 15.17 -11.64 -8.51
N SER A 65 16.13 -11.36 -7.60
CA SER A 65 17.51 -11.01 -7.96
C SER A 65 18.43 -12.22 -7.91
#